data_AF-A0A392QRJ9-F1
#
_entry.id   AF-A0A392QRJ9-F1
#
_cell.length_a   1.000
_cell.length_b   1.000
_cell.length_c   1.000
_cell.angle_alpha   90.00
_cell.angle_beta   90.00
_cell.angle_gamma   90.00
#
_symmetry.space_group_name_H-M   'P 1'
#
loop_
_entity.id
_entity.type
_entity.pdbx_description
1 polymer ?
#
loop_
_entity_poly.entity_id
_entity_poly.type
_entity_poly.pdbx_seq_one_letter_code
_entity_poly.pdbx_strand_id
1 'polypeptide(L)' 'MSESIVHIEDICARKAIYSEIPAELSEKTRSALKYIGVSKMYSHQAESIQASLLGKNVAVATMTSSGKSLCYNLPVLEE' A
#
# COMPACT_ATOMS: atom_id res chain seq x y z
N MET A 1 29.18 10.73 35.14
CA MET A 1 28.38 11.38 34.07
C MET A 1 27.16 10.51 33.87
N SER A 2 25.98 11.01 34.25
CA SER A 2 24.74 10.22 34.29
C SER A 2 23.99 10.37 32.97
N GLU A 3 23.81 9.28 32.24
CA GLU A 3 22.85 9.20 31.14
C GLU A 3 21.44 9.16 31.74
N SER A 4 20.57 10.10 31.35
CA SER A 4 19.16 10.10 31.75
C SER A 4 18.27 10.03 30.53
N ILE A 5 17.93 8.81 30.11
CA ILE A 5 16.78 8.58 29.24
C ILE A 5 15.53 8.96 30.05
N VAL A 6 14.76 9.95 29.57
CA VAL A 6 13.54 10.43 30.25
C VAL A 6 12.26 9.74 29.74
N HIS A 7 12.35 9.05 28.60
CA HIS A 7 11.22 8.35 27.99
C HIS A 7 11.68 7.17 27.14
N ILE A 8 10.98 6.05 27.28
CA ILE A 8 11.08 4.85 26.45
C ILE A 8 9.64 4.46 26.14
N GLU A 9 9.33 4.23 24.87
CA GLU A 9 8.04 3.73 24.43
C GLU A 9 8.25 2.55 23.48
N ASP A 10 7.55 1.46 23.77
CA ASP A 10 7.47 0.29 22.90
C ASP A 10 6.21 0.38 22.02
N ILE A 11 6.41 0.61 20.73
CA ILE A 11 5.31 0.60 19.76
C ILE A 11 5.09 -0.83 19.28
N CYS A 12 3.96 -1.42 19.67
CA CYS A 12 3.63 -2.80 19.29
C CYS A 12 3.51 -2.99 17.76
N ALA A 13 3.89 -4.19 17.31
CA ALA A 13 3.70 -4.60 15.93
C ALA A 13 2.21 -4.62 15.54
N ARG A 14 1.93 -4.25 14.28
CA ARG A 14 0.58 -4.24 13.73
C ARG A 14 0.44 -5.36 12.71
N LYS A 15 -0.65 -6.14 12.79
CA LYS A 15 -0.96 -7.14 11.77
C LYS A 15 -1.29 -6.46 10.45
N ALA A 16 -0.84 -7.07 9.36
CA ALA A 16 -1.22 -6.65 8.03
C ALA A 16 -2.73 -6.82 7.81
N ILE A 17 -3.35 -5.81 7.21
CA ILE A 17 -4.73 -5.88 6.71
C ILE A 17 -4.65 -5.96 5.19
N TYR A 18 -5.24 -7.01 4.63
CA TYR A 18 -5.21 -7.29 3.21
C TYR A 18 -6.59 -7.09 2.57
N SER A 19 -6.59 -6.80 1.29
CA SER A 19 -7.76 -6.72 0.43
C SER A 19 -7.46 -7.40 -0.91
N GLU A 20 -8.53 -7.77 -1.60
CA GLU A 20 -8.43 -8.34 -2.95
C GLU A 20 -7.90 -7.29 -3.94
N ILE A 21 -7.31 -7.77 -5.03
CA ILE A 21 -6.81 -6.90 -6.10
C ILE A 21 -8.03 -6.22 -6.76
N PRO A 22 -8.02 -4.88 -6.97
CA PRO A 22 -9.15 -4.17 -7.59
C PRO A 22 -9.60 -4.79 -8.92
N ALA A 23 -10.91 -4.96 -9.08
CA ALA A 23 -11.50 -5.57 -10.27
C ALA A 23 -11.40 -4.64 -11.50
N GLU A 24 -11.22 -3.35 -11.28
CA GLU A 24 -11.06 -2.30 -12.27
C GLU A 24 -9.72 -2.40 -13.02
N LEU A 25 -8.71 -3.09 -12.46
CA LEU A 25 -7.45 -3.33 -13.16
C LEU A 25 -7.66 -4.24 -14.38
N SER A 26 -6.83 -4.11 -15.39
CA SER A 26 -6.84 -5.02 -16.54
C SER A 26 -6.33 -6.41 -16.16
N GLU A 27 -6.73 -7.42 -16.94
CA GLU A 27 -6.21 -8.78 -16.81
C GLU A 27 -4.68 -8.84 -16.95
N LYS A 28 -4.10 -7.96 -17.78
CA LYS A 28 -2.65 -7.86 -17.96
C LYS A 28 -1.96 -7.43 -16.67
N THR A 29 -2.47 -6.38 -16.02
CA THR A 29 -1.91 -5.91 -14.75
C THR A 29 -2.13 -6.91 -13.63
N ARG A 30 -3.31 -7.52 -13.51
CA ARG A 30 -3.56 -8.60 -12.55
C ARG A 30 -2.60 -9.77 -12.74
N SER A 31 -2.35 -10.17 -13.99
CA SER A 31 -1.40 -11.23 -14.32
C SER A 31 0.04 -10.85 -13.98
N ALA A 32 0.46 -9.62 -14.25
CA ALA A 32 1.78 -9.12 -13.91
C ALA A 32 2.00 -9.07 -12.38
N LEU A 33 1.00 -8.58 -11.62
CA LEU A 33 1.01 -8.58 -10.15
C LEU A 33 1.19 -10.00 -9.61
N LYS A 34 0.41 -10.95 -10.13
CA LYS A 34 0.51 -12.37 -9.74
C LYS A 34 1.89 -12.95 -10.09
N TYR A 35 2.44 -12.61 -11.25
CA TYR A 35 3.77 -13.06 -11.69
C TYR A 35 4.89 -12.58 -10.75
N ILE A 36 4.80 -11.35 -10.23
CA ILE A 36 5.76 -10.81 -9.25
C ILE A 36 5.45 -11.20 -7.80
N GLY A 37 4.50 -12.13 -7.58
CA GLY A 37 4.17 -12.66 -6.25
C GLY A 37 3.15 -11.84 -5.45
N VAL A 38 2.50 -10.85 -6.05
CA VAL A 38 1.43 -10.07 -5.41
C VAL A 38 0.10 -10.78 -5.67
N SER A 39 -0.34 -11.60 -4.70
CA SER A 39 -1.63 -12.31 -4.73
C SER A 39 -2.74 -11.58 -3.97
N LYS A 40 -2.37 -10.74 -3.00
CA LYS A 40 -3.26 -9.83 -2.24
C LYS A 40 -2.57 -8.50 -2.05
N MET A 41 -3.35 -7.45 -1.90
CA MET A 41 -2.84 -6.11 -1.62
C MET A 41 -3.03 -5.76 -0.16
N TYR A 42 -2.17 -4.90 0.40
CA TYR A 42 -2.52 -4.22 1.64
C TYR A 42 -3.75 -3.35 1.39
N SER A 43 -4.63 -3.22 2.39
CA SER A 43 -5.90 -2.50 2.24
C SER A 43 -5.71 -1.06 1.73
N HIS A 44 -4.71 -0.34 2.25
CA HIS A 44 -4.40 1.02 1.79
C HIS A 44 -3.95 1.08 0.33
N GLN A 45 -3.32 0.03 -0.20
CA GLN A 45 -2.94 -0.04 -1.61
C GLN A 45 -4.19 -0.18 -2.48
N ALA A 46 -5.01 -1.19 -2.21
CA ALA A 46 -6.23 -1.45 -2.98
C ALA A 46 -7.17 -0.24 -2.98
N GLU A 47 -7.42 0.36 -1.82
CA GLU A 47 -8.29 1.54 -1.66
C GLU A 47 -7.75 2.74 -2.43
N SER A 48 -6.46 3.04 -2.31
CA SER A 48 -5.84 4.17 -3.02
C SER A 48 -5.86 3.99 -4.54
N ILE A 49 -5.58 2.78 -5.02
CA ILE A 49 -5.57 2.45 -6.46
C ILE A 49 -6.98 2.57 -7.02
N GLN A 50 -7.97 1.95 -6.35
CA GLN A 50 -9.36 2.02 -6.79
C GLN A 50 -9.86 3.47 -6.85
N ALA A 51 -9.56 4.27 -5.82
CA ALA A 51 -9.93 5.69 -5.82
C ALA A 51 -9.30 6.47 -6.97
N SER A 52 -8.01 6.24 -7.25
CA SER A 52 -7.29 6.88 -8.37
C SER A 52 -7.87 6.48 -9.72
N LEU A 53 -8.15 5.18 -9.95
CA LEU A 53 -8.75 4.69 -11.20
C LEU A 53 -10.16 5.26 -11.44
N LEU A 54 -10.87 5.64 -10.37
CA LEU A 54 -12.16 6.33 -10.44
C LEU A 54 -12.02 7.86 -10.61
N GLY A 55 -10.82 8.37 -10.92
CA GLY A 55 -10.56 9.79 -11.19
C GLY A 55 -10.53 10.67 -9.94
N LYS A 56 -10.34 10.10 -8.75
CA LYS A 56 -10.25 10.88 -7.50
C LYS A 56 -8.82 11.34 -7.25
N ASN A 57 -8.69 12.50 -6.60
CA ASN A 57 -7.42 12.93 -6.02
C ASN A 57 -7.17 12.17 -4.71
N VAL A 58 -6.03 11.48 -4.62
CA VAL A 58 -5.69 10.61 -3.48
C VAL A 58 -4.42 11.07 -2.79
N ALA A 59 -4.47 11.16 -1.45
CA ALA A 59 -3.30 11.34 -0.60
C ALA A 59 -3.10 10.09 0.27
N VAL A 60 -1.90 9.49 0.23
CA VAL A 60 -1.59 8.26 0.97
C VAL A 60 -0.59 8.55 2.08
N ALA A 61 -1.03 8.49 3.33
CA ALA A 61 -0.21 8.70 4.52
C ALA A 61 0.07 7.38 5.25
N THR A 62 1.26 6.80 5.02
CA THR A 62 1.68 5.55 5.67
C THR A 62 3.17 5.60 6.03
N MET A 63 3.61 4.68 6.88
CA MET A 63 5.02 4.55 7.28
C MET A 63 5.94 4.18 6.11
N THR A 64 7.26 4.33 6.28
CA THR A 64 8.26 3.84 5.33
C THR A 64 8.13 2.33 5.12
N SER A 65 8.56 1.85 3.95
CA SER A 65 8.47 0.43 3.55
C SER A 65 7.06 -0.18 3.47
N SER A 66 5.99 0.63 3.52
CA SER A 66 4.60 0.13 3.44
C SER A 66 4.10 -0.17 2.01
N GLY A 67 4.97 -0.09 1.00
CA GLY A 67 4.59 -0.27 -0.41
C GLY A 67 3.79 0.87 -1.04
N LYS A 68 3.99 2.13 -0.61
CA LYS A 68 3.36 3.32 -1.24
C LYS A 68 3.66 3.46 -2.72
N SER A 69 4.82 2.99 -3.18
CA SER A 69 5.18 3.06 -4.60
C SER A 69 4.18 2.35 -5.50
N LEU A 70 3.59 1.26 -5.03
CA LEU A 70 2.54 0.58 -5.77
C LEU A 70 1.26 1.43 -5.89
N CYS A 71 0.93 2.21 -4.85
CA CYS A 71 -0.26 3.06 -4.81
C CYS A 71 -0.30 4.11 -5.93
N TYR A 72 0.86 4.69 -6.28
CA TYR A 72 0.94 5.72 -7.32
C TYR A 72 1.47 5.21 -8.67
N ASN A 73 2.28 4.15 -8.70
CA ASN A 73 2.77 3.59 -9.96
C ASN A 73 1.68 2.80 -10.70
N LEU A 74 0.87 2.03 -9.97
CA LEU A 74 -0.10 1.15 -10.63
C LEU A 74 -1.17 1.92 -11.41
N PRO A 75 -1.79 2.99 -10.87
CA PRO A 75 -2.75 3.78 -11.64
C PRO A 75 -2.12 4.37 -12.92
N VAL A 76 -0.88 4.85 -12.85
CA VAL A 76 -0.15 5.41 -14.01
C VAL A 76 0.14 4.34 -15.07
N LEU A 77 0.40 3.09 -14.66
CA LEU A 77 0.64 1.98 -15.58
C LEU A 77 -0.64 1.41 -16.20
N GLU A 78 -1.80 1.75 -15.65
CA GLU A 78 -3.10 1.24 -16.10
C GLU A 78 -3.79 2.16 -17.13
N GLU A 79 -3.37 3.42 -17.23
CA GLU A 79 -3.77 4.36 -18.30
C GLU A 79 -3.31 3.88 -19.70
#